data_AF-A0A1Q9TVX3-F1
#
_entry.id   AF-A0A1Q9TVX3-F1
#
_cell.length_a   1.000
_cell.length_b   1.000
_cell.length_c   1.000
_cell.angle_alpha   90.00
_cell.angle_beta   90.00
_cell.angle_gamma   90.00
#
_symmetry.space_group_name_H-M   'P 1'
#
loop_
_entity.id
_entity.type
_entity.pdbx_description
1 polymer ?
#
loop_
_entity_poly.entity_id
_entity_poly.type
_entity_poly.pdbx_seq_one_letter_code
_entity_poly.pdbx_strand_id
1 'polypeptide(L)' 'MSELVTDMAKGVSSTGAVRRAVVASVRHEDTPYDRLLMEGVPRDEARARIADVIDRVLAGWS' A
#
# COMPACT_ATOMS: atom_id res chain seq x y z
N MET A 1 -11.28 -0.10 28.95
CA MET A 1 -11.86 0.51 27.73
C MET A 1 -11.02 1.68 27.20
N SER A 2 -10.51 2.60 28.04
CA SER A 2 -9.76 3.80 27.57
C SER A 2 -8.37 3.52 26.96
N GLU A 3 -7.59 2.61 27.56
CA GLU A 3 -6.19 2.37 27.17
C GLU A 3 -6.03 1.54 25.88
N LEU A 4 -6.96 0.60 25.63
CA LEU A 4 -7.03 -0.23 24.43
C LEU A 4 -7.25 0.58 23.13
N VAL A 5 -7.99 1.69 23.20
CA VAL A 5 -8.28 2.54 22.03
C VAL A 5 -7.05 3.38 21.68
N THR A 6 -6.29 3.84 22.68
CA THR A 6 -5.04 4.58 22.48
C THR A 6 -3.93 3.70 21.90
N ASP A 7 -3.85 2.44 22.32
CA ASP A 7 -2.81 1.51 21.84
C ASP A 7 -3.07 1.06 20.39
N MET A 8 -4.34 0.85 20.03
CA MET A 8 -4.75 0.60 18.65
C MET A 8 -4.49 1.81 17.72
N ALA A 9 -4.70 3.04 18.23
CA ALA A 9 -4.38 4.26 17.51
C ALA A 9 -2.86 4.48 17.35
N LYS A 10 -2.06 4.14 18.37
CA LYS A 10 -0.58 4.16 18.28
C LYS A 10 -0.04 3.12 17.30
N GLY A 11 -0.65 1.92 17.24
CA GLY A 11 -0.26 0.87 16.30
C GLY A 11 -0.39 1.30 14.82
N VAL A 12 -1.46 2.02 14.49
CA VAL A 12 -1.68 2.62 13.15
C VAL A 12 -0.79 3.84 12.88
N SER A 13 -0.37 4.57 13.92
CA SER A 13 0.48 5.78 13.80
C SER A 13 2.00 5.49 13.74
N SER A 14 2.41 4.21 13.75
CA SER A 14 3.82 3.86 13.54
C SER A 14 4.26 4.19 12.11
N THR A 15 5.50 4.65 11.92
CA THR A 15 6.07 4.94 10.59
C THR A 15 5.93 3.75 9.62
N GLY A 16 6.07 2.51 10.13
CA GLY A 16 5.87 1.30 9.34
C GLY A 16 4.41 1.10 8.90
N ALA A 17 3.43 1.43 9.74
CA ALA A 17 2.02 1.36 9.37
C ALA A 17 1.65 2.43 8.34
N VAL A 18 2.12 3.67 8.52
CA VAL A 18 1.92 4.75 7.55
C VAL A 18 2.55 4.39 6.20
N ARG A 19 3.78 3.88 6.18
CA ARG A 19 4.44 3.44 4.93
C ARG A 19 3.62 2.37 4.20
N ARG A 20 3.08 1.38 4.92
CA ARG A 20 2.24 0.34 4.30
C ARG A 20 0.93 0.90 3.76
N ALA A 21 0.30 1.83 4.48
CA ALA A 21 -0.93 2.48 4.03
C ALA A 21 -0.69 3.29 2.75
N VAL A 22 0.40 4.06 2.71
CA VAL A 22 0.80 4.82 1.51
C VAL A 22 1.06 3.89 0.32
N VAL A 23 1.87 2.84 0.50
CA VAL A 23 2.12 1.85 -0.56
C VAL A 23 0.83 1.16 -1.02
N ALA A 24 -0.12 0.93 -0.11
CA ALA A 24 -1.41 0.35 -0.46
C ALA A 24 -2.27 1.33 -1.28
N SER A 25 -2.34 2.61 -0.91
CA SER A 25 -3.04 3.64 -1.69
C SER A 25 -2.44 3.76 -3.10
N VAL A 26 -1.12 3.97 -3.21
CA VAL A 26 -0.44 4.08 -4.53
C VAL A 26 -0.68 2.84 -5.39
N ARG A 27 -0.63 1.63 -4.80
CA ARG A 27 -0.93 0.39 -5.53
C ARG A 27 -2.29 0.43 -6.21
N HIS A 28 -3.33 0.88 -5.51
CA HIS A 28 -4.70 0.85 -6.01
C HIS A 28 -5.02 2.07 -6.90
N GLU A 29 -4.46 3.24 -6.60
CA GLU A 29 -4.81 4.50 -7.26
C GLU A 29 -3.93 4.79 -8.48
N ASP A 30 -2.65 4.44 -8.45
CA ASP A 30 -1.65 4.89 -9.43
C ASP A 30 -1.11 3.76 -10.34
N THR A 31 -1.62 2.53 -10.18
CA THR A 31 -1.14 1.37 -10.95
C THR A 31 -2.29 0.57 -11.54
N PRO A 32 -2.05 -0.27 -12.57
CA PRO A 32 -3.11 -1.13 -13.12
C PRO A 32 -3.43 -2.34 -12.23
N TYR A 33 -3.05 -2.35 -10.94
CA TYR A 33 -3.19 -3.49 -10.04
C TYR A 33 -4.60 -4.09 -10.06
N ASP A 34 -5.62 -3.25 -9.88
CA ASP A 34 -7.01 -3.74 -9.83
C ASP A 34 -7.46 -4.30 -11.17
N ARG A 35 -7.02 -3.73 -12.29
CA ARG A 35 -7.27 -4.29 -13.62
C ARG A 35 -6.63 -5.66 -13.79
N LEU A 36 -5.35 -5.82 -13.39
CA LEU A 36 -4.64 -7.10 -13.45
C LEU A 36 -5.37 -8.18 -12.63
N LEU A 37 -5.87 -7.83 -11.45
CA LEU A 37 -6.67 -8.76 -10.63
C LEU A 37 -7.99 -9.14 -11.30
N MET A 38 -8.68 -8.17 -11.92
CA MET A 38 -9.92 -8.43 -12.68
C MET A 38 -9.68 -9.29 -13.92
N GLU A 39 -8.50 -9.19 -14.54
CA GLU A 39 -8.05 -10.04 -15.65
C GLU A 39 -7.60 -11.44 -15.19
N GLY A 40 -7.62 -11.72 -13.87
CA GLY A 40 -7.28 -13.01 -13.30
C GLY A 40 -5.78 -13.23 -13.02
N VAL A 41 -4.96 -12.18 -13.10
CA VAL A 41 -3.53 -12.28 -12.77
C VAL A 41 -3.38 -12.57 -11.26
N PRO A 42 -2.58 -13.58 -10.86
CA PRO A 42 -2.32 -13.87 -9.46
C PRO A 42 -1.75 -12.65 -8.71
N ARG A 43 -2.13 -12.47 -7.44
CA ARG A 43 -1.74 -11.30 -6.64
C ARG A 43 -0.23 -11.06 -6.59
N ASP A 44 0.56 -12.11 -6.43
CA ASP A 44 2.02 -11.98 -6.32
C ASP A 44 2.66 -11.59 -7.64
N GLU A 45 2.12 -12.08 -8.75
CA GLU A 45 2.52 -11.66 -10.09
C GLU A 45 2.09 -10.22 -10.38
N ALA A 46 0.85 -9.85 -10.06
CA ALA A 46 0.36 -8.49 -10.21
C ALA A 46 1.20 -7.49 -9.38
N ARG A 47 1.57 -7.86 -8.16
CA ARG A 47 2.49 -7.08 -7.30
C ARG A 47 3.87 -6.94 -7.91
N ALA A 48 4.44 -8.01 -8.46
CA ALA A 48 5.75 -7.97 -9.10
C ALA A 48 5.75 -7.03 -10.33
N ARG A 49 4.70 -7.09 -11.17
CA ARG A 49 4.57 -6.26 -12.37
C ARG A 49 4.50 -4.75 -12.09
N ILE A 50 3.95 -4.34 -10.95
CA ILE A 50 3.76 -2.92 -10.60
C ILE A 50 4.83 -2.35 -9.67
N ALA A 51 5.78 -3.17 -9.18
CA ALA A 51 6.74 -2.76 -8.15
C ALA A 51 7.52 -1.50 -8.57
N ASP A 52 8.03 -1.48 -9.81
CA ASP A 52 8.77 -0.34 -10.34
C ASP A 52 7.89 0.92 -10.49
N VAL A 53 6.58 0.77 -10.71
CA VAL A 53 5.65 1.90 -10.81
C VAL A 53 5.49 2.56 -9.44
N ILE A 54 5.29 1.74 -8.41
CA ILE A 54 5.20 2.20 -7.02
C ILE A 54 6.48 2.94 -6.63
N ASP A 55 7.65 2.35 -6.90
CA ASP A 55 8.94 2.96 -6.56
C ASP A 55 9.14 4.31 -7.27
N ARG A 56 8.74 4.42 -8.55
CA ARG A 56 8.80 5.69 -9.29
C ARG A 56 7.87 6.77 -8.72
N VAL A 57 6.64 6.42 -8.35
CA VAL A 57 5.70 7.37 -7.75
C VAL A 57 6.24 7.91 -6.43
N LEU A 58 6.69 7.01 -5.54
CA LEU A 58 7.22 7.39 -4.24
C LEU A 58 8.51 8.21 -4.33
N ALA A 59 9.39 7.89 -5.29
CA ALA A 59 10.60 8.67 -5.54
C ALA A 59 10.32 10.09 -6.06
N GLY A 60 9.14 10.35 -6.63
CA GLY A 60 8.74 11.67 -7.09
C GLY A 60 8.26 12.63 -5.99
N TRP A 61 8.13 12.17 -4.74
CA TRP A 61 7.64 12.98 -3.61
C TRP A 61 8.75 13.48 -2.67
N SER A 62 9.98 12.97 -2.82
CA SER A 62 11.17 13.45 -2.10
C SER A 62 11.80 14.64 -2.79
#